data_AF-A0A5P9B468-F1
#
_entry.id   AF-A0A5P9B468-F1
#
_cell.length_a   1.000
_cell.length_b   1.000
_cell.length_c   1.000
_cell.angle_alpha   90.00
_cell.angle_beta   90.00
_cell.angle_gamma   90.00
#
_symmetry.space_group_name_H-M   'P 1'
#
loop_
_entity.id
_entity.type
_entity.pdbx_description
1 polymer ?
#
loop_
_entity_poly.entity_id
_entity_poly.type
_entity_poly.pdbx_seq_one_letter_code
_entity_poly.pdbx_strand_id
1 'polypeptide(L)'
;MFSPSSKIKVQSFGRVLANMVMPSIGAFIAWGLISALFIPTGWWPNEALASMVSPMITFLIPLLIGYTGGKMTGGERGAIVGSIATMGLIVGTDVPMLMGAMIIGPLGGAVIARFDRAIEGKVRSGFEMLVNNFSAGIVGMMCAIVAFLIVGPAVKVVSTMLAAGVQAMVDTGSLALVSILVEPAKILFLNNAINHGVFSPIGIQQVEQYGQSLVFLIESNPGPGLGVLLAYMAFGKGSTKQTAGGASIIHFFGGIQEIYFPYVLMKPRLIFALIAGGMAGVTTLVLFDAGLVSAASPGSIFAILVMAPKSSMLGVALSIAISTLVSFLCSSLILKTEQSTEAEQEEGYLTGRPRFSNRTSD
;
A
#
# COMPACT_ATOMS: atom_id res chain seq x y z
N MET A 1 10.41 -23.60 5.43
CA MET A 1 9.78 -23.25 6.73
C MET A 1 10.66 -22.19 7.40
N PHE A 2 10.23 -20.93 7.53
CA PHE A 2 11.09 -19.86 8.05
C PHE A 2 11.50 -20.10 9.52
N SER A 3 12.77 -19.84 9.85
CA SER A 3 13.30 -19.87 11.22
C SER A 3 12.46 -18.99 12.18
N PRO A 4 12.29 -19.38 13.46
CA PRO A 4 11.58 -18.58 14.46
C PRO A 4 12.05 -17.11 14.52
N SER A 5 13.36 -16.88 14.37
CA SER A 5 13.97 -15.53 14.38
C SER A 5 13.59 -14.71 13.13
N SER A 6 13.46 -15.37 11.97
CA SER A 6 13.02 -14.72 10.72
C SER A 6 11.53 -14.38 10.76
N LYS A 7 10.70 -15.24 11.38
CA LYS A 7 9.27 -14.94 11.62
C LYS A 7 9.11 -13.73 12.52
N ILE A 8 9.90 -13.62 13.58
CA ILE A 8 9.89 -12.47 14.51
C ILE A 8 10.29 -11.18 13.77
N LYS A 9 11.32 -11.21 12.91
CA LYS A 9 11.75 -10.03 12.12
C LYS A 9 10.72 -9.56 11.08
N VAL A 10 10.10 -10.48 10.36
CA VAL A 10 9.04 -10.15 9.38
C VAL A 10 7.81 -9.58 10.08
N GLN A 11 7.40 -10.18 11.21
CA GLN A 11 6.30 -9.66 12.02
C GLN A 11 6.64 -8.31 12.65
N SER A 12 7.88 -8.08 13.11
CA SER A 12 8.28 -6.76 13.63
C SER A 12 8.29 -5.68 12.55
N PHE A 13 8.70 -6.02 11.32
CA PHE A 13 8.70 -5.08 10.20
C PHE A 13 7.28 -4.67 9.81
N GLY A 14 6.37 -5.64 9.64
CA GLY A 14 4.96 -5.35 9.36
C GLY A 14 4.30 -4.51 10.45
N ARG A 15 4.58 -4.80 11.73
CA ARG A 15 4.09 -3.99 12.87
C ARG A 15 4.61 -2.55 12.85
N VAL A 16 5.87 -2.33 12.49
CA VAL A 16 6.44 -0.98 12.38
C VAL A 16 5.74 -0.19 11.29
N LEU A 17 5.59 -0.76 10.09
CA LEU A 17 4.88 -0.10 8.99
C LEU A 17 3.41 0.17 9.34
N ALA A 18 2.74 -0.80 9.96
CA ALA A 18 1.37 -0.65 10.44
C ALA A 18 1.21 0.52 11.41
N ASN A 19 2.12 0.64 12.38
CA ASN A 19 2.10 1.72 13.37
C ASN A 19 2.29 3.11 12.76
N MET A 20 2.94 3.19 11.59
CA MET A 20 3.13 4.45 10.87
C MET A 20 1.88 4.86 10.09
N VAL A 21 1.10 3.90 9.59
CA VAL A 21 -0.07 4.16 8.73
C VAL A 21 -1.37 4.23 9.52
N MET A 22 -1.51 3.45 10.60
CA MET A 22 -2.73 3.36 11.39
C MET A 22 -3.29 4.73 11.85
N PRO A 23 -2.46 5.64 12.39
CA PRO A 23 -2.94 6.97 12.78
C PRO A 23 -3.49 7.80 11.61
N SER A 24 -3.08 7.48 10.38
CA SER A 24 -3.44 8.21 9.16
C SER A 24 -4.59 7.59 8.37
N ILE A 25 -5.20 6.49 8.83
CA ILE A 25 -6.32 5.83 8.11
C ILE A 25 -7.50 6.78 7.91
N GLY A 26 -7.79 7.64 8.88
CA GLY A 26 -8.82 8.66 8.73
C GLY A 26 -8.56 9.60 7.54
N ALA A 27 -7.29 9.93 7.27
CA ALA A 27 -6.92 10.75 6.11
C ALA A 27 -7.11 10.00 4.79
N PHE A 28 -6.79 8.69 4.73
CA PHE A 28 -7.09 7.85 3.58
C PHE A 28 -8.60 7.76 3.32
N ILE A 29 -9.42 7.57 4.37
CA ILE A 29 -10.88 7.51 4.23
C ILE A 29 -11.44 8.84 3.73
N ALA A 30 -11.02 9.97 4.32
CA ALA A 30 -11.46 11.30 3.89
C ALA A 30 -11.10 11.57 2.43
N TRP A 31 -9.84 11.29 2.05
CA TRP A 31 -9.39 11.40 0.67
C TRP A 31 -10.19 10.49 -0.28
N GLY A 32 -10.42 9.24 0.12
CA GLY A 32 -11.18 8.28 -0.69
C GLY A 32 -12.64 8.67 -0.88
N LEU A 33 -13.30 9.23 0.14
CA LEU A 33 -14.66 9.77 0.03
C LEU A 33 -14.73 10.99 -0.89
N ILE A 34 -13.81 11.95 -0.72
CA ILE A 34 -13.73 13.13 -1.59
C ILE A 34 -13.50 12.69 -3.04
N SER A 35 -12.62 11.71 -3.24
CA SER A 35 -12.32 11.15 -4.56
C SER A 35 -13.55 10.47 -5.16
N ALA A 36 -14.23 9.60 -4.40
CA ALA A 36 -15.41 8.88 -4.88
C ALA A 36 -16.59 9.82 -5.21
N LEU A 37 -16.72 10.93 -4.48
CA LEU A 37 -17.82 11.88 -4.68
C LEU A 37 -17.52 12.88 -5.79
N PHE A 38 -16.40 13.61 -5.72
CA PHE A 38 -16.30 14.90 -6.41
C PHE A 38 -15.46 14.91 -7.70
N ILE A 39 -14.66 13.88 -7.97
CA ILE A 39 -13.90 13.82 -9.23
C ILE A 39 -14.85 13.79 -10.44
N PRO A 40 -14.37 14.05 -11.68
CA PRO A 40 -15.23 14.05 -12.88
C PRO A 40 -16.04 12.76 -13.07
N THR A 41 -15.48 11.62 -12.65
CA THR A 41 -16.10 10.29 -12.69
C THR A 41 -16.74 9.86 -11.36
N GLY A 42 -16.82 10.77 -10.39
CA GLY A 42 -17.38 10.53 -9.07
C GLY A 42 -18.91 10.58 -9.07
N TRP A 43 -19.53 10.26 -7.93
CA TRP A 43 -20.99 10.20 -7.80
C TRP A 43 -21.67 11.57 -7.85
N TRP A 44 -20.97 12.61 -7.44
CA TRP A 44 -21.41 14.00 -7.46
C TRP A 44 -20.27 14.92 -7.91
N PRO A 45 -19.94 14.95 -9.21
CA PRO A 45 -18.78 15.69 -9.72
C PRO A 45 -18.82 17.18 -9.34
N ASN A 46 -17.70 17.70 -8.84
CA ASN A 46 -17.50 19.11 -8.52
C ASN A 46 -16.01 19.45 -8.62
N GLU A 47 -15.64 20.24 -9.63
CA GLU A 47 -14.24 20.57 -9.93
C GLU A 47 -13.52 21.27 -8.77
N ALA A 48 -14.20 22.21 -8.10
CA ALA A 48 -13.62 22.95 -6.98
C ALA A 48 -13.31 22.02 -5.79
N LEU A 49 -14.19 21.09 -5.46
CA LEU A 49 -13.97 20.11 -4.38
C LEU A 49 -13.00 19.01 -4.79
N ALA A 50 -13.02 18.57 -6.06
CA ALA A 50 -12.09 17.58 -6.61
C ALA A 50 -10.63 18.05 -6.55
N SER A 51 -10.39 19.36 -6.59
CA SER A 51 -9.04 19.94 -6.51
C SER A 51 -8.30 19.59 -5.22
N MET A 52 -9.01 19.12 -4.17
CA MET A 52 -8.42 18.61 -2.92
C MET A 52 -7.80 17.21 -3.06
N VAL A 53 -8.23 16.40 -4.03
CA VAL A 53 -7.86 14.98 -4.15
C VAL A 53 -6.36 14.80 -4.33
N SER A 54 -5.77 15.53 -5.29
CA SER A 54 -4.34 15.41 -5.61
C SER A 54 -3.44 15.87 -4.45
N PRO A 55 -3.67 17.05 -3.82
CA PRO A 55 -2.88 17.46 -2.67
C PRO A 55 -2.93 16.51 -1.47
N MET A 56 -4.08 15.85 -1.24
CA MET A 56 -4.23 14.93 -0.11
C MET A 56 -3.38 13.67 -0.27
N ILE A 57 -3.39 13.02 -1.44
CA ILE A 57 -2.60 11.80 -1.66
C ILE A 57 -1.11 12.09 -1.87
N THR A 58 -0.78 13.22 -2.47
CA THR A 58 0.62 13.58 -2.80
C THR A 58 1.35 14.22 -1.60
N PHE A 59 0.67 15.05 -0.80
CA PHE A 59 1.30 15.74 0.33
C PHE A 59 0.81 15.27 1.68
N LEU A 60 -0.51 15.40 1.95
CA LEU A 60 -1.05 15.21 3.30
C LEU A 60 -0.73 13.81 3.84
N ILE A 61 -1.08 12.77 3.10
CA ILE A 61 -0.94 11.39 3.59
C ILE A 61 0.54 11.00 3.74
N PRO A 62 1.44 11.20 2.75
CA PRO A 62 2.85 10.91 2.95
C PRO A 62 3.47 11.70 4.10
N LEU A 63 3.13 12.98 4.27
CA LEU A 63 3.64 13.79 5.39
C LEU A 63 3.19 13.26 6.75
N LEU A 64 1.95 12.80 6.90
CA LEU A 64 1.46 12.20 8.15
C LEU A 64 2.21 10.90 8.48
N ILE A 65 2.52 10.09 7.47
CA ILE A 65 3.31 8.87 7.62
C ILE A 65 4.75 9.22 8.01
N GLY A 66 5.36 10.18 7.31
CA GLY A 66 6.72 10.66 7.57
C GLY A 66 6.86 11.25 8.98
N TYR A 67 5.88 12.06 9.40
CA TYR A 67 5.76 12.61 10.74
C TYR A 67 5.69 11.49 11.79
N THR A 68 4.80 10.51 11.59
CA THR A 68 4.61 9.41 12.54
C THR A 68 5.86 8.54 12.63
N GLY A 69 6.50 8.21 11.51
CA GLY A 69 7.76 7.46 11.48
C GLY A 69 8.92 8.19 12.13
N GLY A 70 9.05 9.49 11.86
CA GLY A 70 10.04 10.34 12.52
C GLY A 70 9.80 10.40 14.03
N LYS A 71 8.54 10.50 14.46
CA LYS A 71 8.15 10.50 15.86
C LYS A 71 8.54 9.22 16.59
N MET A 72 8.36 8.07 15.94
CA MET A 72 8.71 6.76 16.50
C MET A 72 10.22 6.60 16.79
N THR A 73 11.08 7.34 16.09
CA THR A 73 12.55 7.20 16.20
C THR A 73 13.23 8.37 16.91
N GLY A 74 12.65 9.57 16.90
CA GLY A 74 13.23 10.77 17.49
C GLY A 74 12.26 11.67 18.24
N GLY A 75 11.08 11.17 18.66
CA GLY A 75 10.09 11.96 19.39
C GLY A 75 9.57 13.15 18.59
N GLU A 76 9.13 14.22 19.25
CA GLU A 76 8.54 15.39 18.55
C GLU A 76 9.52 16.03 17.55
N ARG A 77 10.80 16.10 17.88
CA ARG A 77 11.83 16.64 16.97
C ARG A 77 12.04 15.73 15.77
N GLY A 78 12.03 14.41 16.00
CA GLY A 78 12.05 13.42 14.94
C GLY A 78 10.86 13.53 14.01
N ALA A 79 9.67 13.86 14.55
CA ALA A 79 8.48 14.07 13.75
C ALA A 79 8.63 15.24 12.78
N ILE A 80 9.18 16.38 13.26
CA ILE A 80 9.46 17.56 12.43
C ILE A 80 10.50 17.23 11.35
N VAL A 81 11.64 16.64 11.72
CA VAL A 81 12.72 16.30 10.78
C VAL A 81 12.25 15.26 9.75
N GLY A 82 11.48 14.26 10.18
CA GLY A 82 10.87 13.26 9.32
C GLY A 82 9.91 13.88 8.30
N SER A 83 9.08 14.84 8.70
CA SER A 83 8.21 15.59 7.78
C SER A 83 9.00 16.42 6.77
N ILE A 84 10.06 17.14 7.20
CA ILE A 84 10.90 17.93 6.30
C ILE A 84 11.58 17.00 5.27
N ALA A 85 12.15 15.88 5.72
CA ALA A 85 12.77 14.90 4.84
C ALA A 85 11.78 14.31 3.82
N THR A 86 10.55 14.04 4.28
CA THR A 86 9.46 13.55 3.44
C THR A 86 9.03 14.58 2.38
N MET A 87 9.11 15.87 2.68
CA MET A 87 8.85 16.91 1.68
C MET A 87 9.86 16.85 0.52
N GLY A 88 11.15 16.67 0.82
CA GLY A 88 12.19 16.48 -0.21
C GLY A 88 11.92 15.26 -1.10
N LEU A 89 11.43 14.17 -0.50
CA LEU A 89 11.03 12.97 -1.20
C LEU A 89 9.81 13.21 -2.13
N ILE A 90 8.77 13.90 -1.64
CA ILE A 90 7.55 14.18 -2.42
C ILE A 90 7.88 15.03 -3.66
N VAL A 91 8.67 16.09 -3.49
CA VAL A 91 9.01 17.01 -4.59
C VAL A 91 9.97 16.37 -5.60
N GLY A 92 10.65 15.29 -5.24
CA GLY A 92 11.60 14.59 -6.12
C GLY A 92 10.97 13.66 -7.16
N THR A 93 9.65 13.51 -7.19
CA THR A 93 8.95 12.58 -8.09
C THR A 93 7.47 12.92 -8.26
N ASP A 94 6.89 12.56 -9.41
CA ASP A 94 5.45 12.77 -9.67
C ASP A 94 4.54 11.64 -9.14
N VAL A 95 5.10 10.66 -8.44
CA VAL A 95 4.37 9.49 -7.92
C VAL A 95 4.15 9.66 -6.41
N PRO A 96 2.94 9.43 -5.88
CA PRO A 96 2.70 9.50 -4.44
C PRO A 96 3.67 8.62 -3.62
N MET A 97 4.41 9.25 -2.72
CA MET A 97 5.59 8.65 -2.06
C MET A 97 5.30 8.03 -0.68
N LEU A 98 4.27 7.18 -0.59
CA LEU A 98 3.82 6.62 0.68
C LEU A 98 4.85 5.64 1.29
N MET A 99 5.39 4.70 0.49
CA MET A 99 6.46 3.81 0.97
C MET A 99 7.76 4.57 1.24
N GLY A 100 8.12 5.52 0.39
CA GLY A 100 9.32 6.32 0.62
C GLY A 100 9.22 7.13 1.92
N ALA A 101 8.03 7.67 2.24
CA ALA A 101 7.77 8.32 3.53
C ALA A 101 7.97 7.36 4.71
N MET A 102 7.58 6.08 4.54
CA MET A 102 7.79 5.06 5.56
C MET A 102 9.26 4.76 5.86
N ILE A 103 10.15 5.03 4.90
CA ILE A 103 11.58 4.82 5.04
C ILE A 103 12.25 6.11 5.51
N ILE A 104 12.01 7.23 4.83
CA ILE A 104 12.73 8.47 5.08
C ILE A 104 12.30 9.14 6.39
N GLY A 105 11.04 9.01 6.80
CA GLY A 105 10.53 9.57 8.06
C GLY A 105 11.31 9.06 9.28
N PRO A 106 11.34 7.73 9.51
CA PRO A 106 12.13 7.13 10.59
C PRO A 106 13.64 7.37 10.47
N LEU A 107 14.19 7.41 9.26
CA LEU A 107 15.60 7.74 9.07
C LEU A 107 15.91 9.18 9.51
N GLY A 108 15.08 10.14 9.10
CA GLY A 108 15.19 11.53 9.54
C GLY A 108 15.09 11.67 11.07
N GLY A 109 14.12 10.98 11.67
CA GLY A 109 13.96 10.92 13.13
C GLY A 109 15.16 10.31 13.86
N ALA A 110 15.73 9.23 13.32
CA ALA A 110 16.92 8.60 13.88
C ALA A 110 18.17 9.49 13.79
N VAL A 111 18.33 10.25 12.69
CA VAL A 111 19.44 11.19 12.51
C VAL A 111 19.37 12.30 13.56
N ILE A 112 18.21 12.92 13.78
CA ILE A 112 18.09 13.97 14.81
C ILE A 112 18.23 13.39 16.21
N ALA A 113 17.68 12.21 16.50
CA ALA A 113 17.88 11.55 17.79
C ALA A 113 19.36 11.22 18.08
N ARG A 114 20.17 10.99 17.04
CA ARG A 114 21.61 10.80 17.18
C ARG A 114 22.35 12.12 17.39
N PHE A 115 21.94 13.17 16.69
CA PHE A 115 22.46 14.52 16.94
C PHE A 115 22.17 14.96 18.38
N ASP A 116 20.95 14.78 18.86
CA ASP A 116 20.49 15.18 20.20
C ASP A 116 21.33 14.55 21.30
N ARG A 117 21.57 13.24 21.21
CA ARG A 117 22.47 12.52 22.13
C ARG A 117 23.91 13.01 22.07
N ALA A 118 24.36 13.53 20.92
CA ALA A 118 25.73 14.03 20.77
C ALA A 118 25.92 15.43 21.37
N ILE A 119 24.85 16.21 21.51
CA ILE A 119 24.88 17.58 22.06
C ILE A 119 24.36 17.65 23.51
N GLU A 120 23.87 16.54 24.06
CA GLU A 120 23.37 16.45 25.43
C GLU A 120 24.43 16.95 26.44
N GLY A 121 24.00 17.82 27.37
CA GLY A 121 24.87 18.43 28.37
C GLY A 121 25.88 19.47 27.84
N LYS A 122 25.94 19.73 26.53
CA LYS A 122 26.86 20.72 25.93
C LYS A 122 26.22 22.09 25.70
N VAL A 123 24.90 22.19 25.79
CA VAL A 123 24.14 23.42 25.53
C VAL A 123 23.99 24.21 26.84
N ARG A 124 24.30 25.50 26.81
CA ARG A 124 24.10 26.39 27.95
C ARG A 124 22.60 26.60 28.20
N SER A 125 22.22 26.66 29.46
CA SER A 125 20.85 27.00 29.86
C SER A 125 20.41 28.32 29.22
N GLY A 126 19.17 28.37 28.72
CA GLY A 126 18.62 29.49 27.96
C GLY A 126 18.82 29.43 26.44
N PHE A 127 19.78 28.64 25.93
CA PHE A 127 20.00 28.45 24.48
C PHE A 127 19.37 27.17 23.92
N GLU A 128 18.77 26.32 24.77
CA GLU A 128 18.24 25.02 24.40
C GLU A 128 17.21 25.09 23.27
N MET A 129 16.24 26.00 23.36
CA MET A 129 15.21 26.16 22.32
C MET A 129 15.82 26.59 20.98
N LEU A 130 16.81 27.49 21.01
CA LEU A 130 17.51 27.96 19.82
C LEU A 130 18.25 26.80 19.15
N VAL A 131 19.06 26.06 19.93
CA VAL A 131 19.82 24.92 19.41
C VAL A 131 18.88 23.82 18.91
N ASN A 132 17.82 23.51 19.65
CA ASN A 132 16.87 22.46 19.28
C ASN A 132 16.15 22.77 17.95
N ASN A 133 15.70 24.01 17.76
CA ASN A 133 15.00 24.40 16.54
C ASN A 133 15.94 24.55 15.35
N PHE A 134 17.10 25.21 15.52
CA PHE A 134 18.06 25.39 14.42
C PHE A 134 18.67 24.06 13.97
N SER A 135 19.03 23.18 14.90
CA SER A 135 19.58 21.87 14.51
C SER A 135 18.54 20.99 13.85
N ALA A 136 17.27 21.00 14.32
CA ALA A 136 16.19 20.29 13.61
C ALA A 136 15.99 20.84 12.19
N GLY A 137 16.05 22.17 12.01
CA GLY A 137 15.98 22.81 10.71
C GLY A 137 17.13 22.41 9.77
N ILE A 138 18.38 22.50 10.22
CA ILE A 138 19.57 22.18 9.42
C ILE A 138 19.62 20.68 9.08
N VAL A 139 19.40 19.81 10.06
CA VAL A 139 19.37 18.36 9.85
C VAL A 139 18.20 17.98 8.93
N GLY A 140 17.02 18.55 9.14
CA GLY A 140 15.86 18.37 8.28
C GLY A 140 16.14 18.77 6.83
N MET A 141 16.73 19.95 6.62
CA MET A 141 17.14 20.43 5.30
C MET A 141 18.10 19.44 4.62
N MET A 142 19.13 18.97 5.32
CA MET A 142 20.07 18.00 4.74
C MET A 142 19.38 16.67 4.38
N CYS A 143 18.52 16.15 5.27
CA CYS A 143 17.74 14.95 4.99
C CYS A 143 16.81 15.13 3.78
N ALA A 144 16.17 16.28 3.63
CA ALA A 144 15.31 16.59 2.49
C ALA A 144 16.08 16.64 1.17
N ILE A 145 17.25 17.30 1.15
CA ILE A 145 18.11 17.35 -0.03
C ILE A 145 18.54 15.94 -0.44
N VAL A 146 18.97 15.12 0.52
CA VAL A 146 19.37 13.73 0.25
C VAL A 146 18.19 12.90 -0.28
N ALA A 147 17.01 13.04 0.32
CA ALA A 147 15.81 12.34 -0.12
C ALA A 147 15.42 12.72 -1.56
N PHE A 148 15.45 14.02 -1.88
CA PHE A 148 15.17 14.56 -3.21
C PHE A 148 16.11 14.00 -4.28
N LEU A 149 17.42 13.95 -3.98
CA LEU A 149 18.42 13.48 -4.95
C LEU A 149 18.35 11.97 -5.21
N ILE A 150 17.94 11.17 -4.21
CA ILE A 150 17.93 9.71 -4.31
C ILE A 150 16.64 9.17 -4.94
N VAL A 151 15.50 9.82 -4.70
CA VAL A 151 14.19 9.24 -5.03
C VAL A 151 13.95 9.07 -6.53
N GLY A 152 14.23 10.10 -7.33
CA GLY A 152 14.00 10.05 -8.79
C GLY A 152 14.74 8.89 -9.46
N PRO A 153 16.07 8.76 -9.28
CA PRO A 153 16.83 7.63 -9.79
C PRO A 153 16.32 6.27 -9.27
N ALA A 154 15.98 6.18 -7.99
CA ALA A 154 15.48 4.94 -7.40
C ALA A 154 14.16 4.49 -8.03
N VAL A 155 13.20 5.41 -8.22
CA VAL A 155 11.92 5.13 -8.88
C VAL A 155 12.16 4.65 -10.31
N LYS A 156 13.03 5.34 -11.06
CA LYS A 156 13.34 4.95 -12.44
C LYS A 156 13.84 3.51 -12.53
N VAL A 157 14.81 3.14 -11.69
CA VAL A 157 15.38 1.77 -11.68
C VAL A 157 14.29 0.73 -11.36
N VAL A 158 13.49 0.96 -10.34
CA VAL A 158 12.42 0.05 -9.92
C VAL A 158 11.38 -0.11 -11.03
N SER A 159 10.94 0.99 -11.65
CA SER A 159 9.99 0.97 -12.75
C SER A 159 10.52 0.21 -13.97
N THR A 160 11.78 0.42 -14.36
CA THR A 160 12.39 -0.31 -15.48
C THR A 160 12.53 -1.81 -15.20
N MET A 161 12.92 -2.19 -13.97
CA MET A 161 12.99 -3.61 -13.59
C MET A 161 11.63 -4.29 -13.59
N LEU A 162 10.59 -3.62 -13.07
CA LEU A 162 9.22 -4.12 -13.10
C LEU A 162 8.71 -4.26 -14.53
N ALA A 163 8.99 -3.29 -15.40
CA ALA A 163 8.64 -3.33 -16.81
C ALA A 163 9.23 -4.56 -17.51
N ALA A 164 10.53 -4.82 -17.30
CA ALA A 164 11.21 -5.97 -17.87
C ALA A 164 10.63 -7.30 -17.34
N GLY A 165 10.32 -7.38 -16.04
CA GLY A 165 9.73 -8.58 -15.43
C GLY A 165 8.34 -8.89 -15.97
N VAL A 166 7.50 -7.87 -16.13
CA VAL A 166 6.18 -8.01 -16.74
C VAL A 166 6.29 -8.44 -18.20
N GLN A 167 7.13 -7.76 -19.00
CA GLN A 167 7.29 -8.08 -20.42
C GLN A 167 7.73 -9.54 -20.62
N ALA A 168 8.68 -10.02 -19.82
CA ALA A 168 9.10 -11.41 -19.86
C ALA A 168 7.95 -12.39 -19.60
N MET A 169 7.04 -12.07 -18.67
CA MET A 169 5.88 -12.93 -18.37
C MET A 169 4.79 -12.88 -19.44
N VAL A 170 4.66 -11.74 -20.14
CA VAL A 170 3.81 -11.62 -21.33
C VAL A 170 4.35 -12.51 -22.44
N ASP A 171 5.66 -12.44 -22.70
CA ASP A 171 6.32 -13.21 -23.77
C ASP A 171 6.27 -14.72 -23.54
N THR A 172 6.30 -15.18 -22.27
CA THR A 172 6.17 -16.61 -21.93
C THR A 172 4.74 -17.10 -21.78
N GLY A 173 3.73 -16.26 -22.03
CA GLY A 173 2.31 -16.61 -21.89
C GLY A 173 1.86 -16.91 -20.45
N SER A 174 2.67 -16.55 -19.45
CA SER A 174 2.44 -16.86 -18.03
C SER A 174 1.78 -15.70 -17.28
N LEU A 175 0.79 -15.07 -17.91
CA LEU A 175 0.18 -13.81 -17.44
C LEU A 175 -0.39 -13.91 -16.02
N ALA A 176 -0.91 -15.07 -15.61
CA ALA A 176 -1.37 -15.26 -14.23
C ALA A 176 -0.26 -15.02 -13.19
N LEU A 177 1.00 -15.41 -13.49
CA LEU A 177 2.13 -15.24 -12.57
C LEU A 177 2.54 -13.78 -12.38
N VAL A 178 2.09 -12.87 -13.25
CA VAL A 178 2.33 -11.43 -13.12
C VAL A 178 1.83 -10.90 -11.77
N SER A 179 0.75 -11.48 -11.22
CA SER A 179 0.24 -11.11 -9.90
C SER A 179 1.25 -11.31 -8.76
N ILE A 180 2.24 -12.21 -8.91
CA ILE A 180 3.32 -12.42 -7.91
C ILE A 180 4.19 -11.16 -7.80
N LEU A 181 4.37 -10.43 -8.89
CA LEU A 181 5.15 -9.18 -8.91
C LEU A 181 4.26 -7.97 -8.62
N VAL A 182 3.08 -7.92 -9.23
CA VAL A 182 2.21 -6.75 -9.19
C VAL A 182 1.57 -6.55 -7.83
N GLU A 183 1.01 -7.59 -7.21
CA GLU A 183 0.26 -7.42 -5.96
C GLU A 183 1.15 -6.90 -4.82
N PRO A 184 2.37 -7.42 -4.57
CA PRO A 184 3.27 -6.80 -3.61
C PRO A 184 3.64 -5.37 -3.96
N ALA A 185 3.92 -5.09 -5.25
CA ALA A 185 4.31 -3.76 -5.68
C ALA A 185 3.17 -2.73 -5.52
N LYS A 186 1.92 -3.13 -5.75
CA LYS A 186 0.73 -2.31 -5.46
C LYS A 186 0.68 -1.91 -3.99
N ILE A 187 0.84 -2.87 -3.07
CA ILE A 187 0.83 -2.59 -1.62
C ILE A 187 1.97 -1.66 -1.20
N LEU A 188 3.07 -1.67 -1.95
CA LEU A 188 4.19 -0.74 -1.80
C LEU A 188 3.98 0.60 -2.53
N PHE A 189 2.76 0.88 -3.01
CA PHE A 189 2.37 2.09 -3.72
C PHE A 189 3.15 2.34 -5.02
N LEU A 190 3.59 1.27 -5.67
CA LEU A 190 4.21 1.32 -7.01
C LEU A 190 3.19 1.12 -8.14
N ASN A 191 1.89 1.14 -7.83
CA ASN A 191 0.80 0.89 -8.78
C ASN A 191 0.81 1.90 -9.94
N ASN A 192 1.00 3.19 -9.68
CA ASN A 192 1.05 4.21 -10.75
C ASN A 192 2.25 4.01 -11.68
N ALA A 193 3.41 3.66 -11.13
CA ALA A 193 4.60 3.37 -11.91
C ALA A 193 4.42 2.14 -12.81
N ILE A 194 3.78 1.09 -12.30
CA ILE A 194 3.47 -0.11 -13.07
C ILE A 194 2.42 0.17 -14.14
N ASN A 195 1.32 0.85 -13.77
CA ASN A 195 0.19 1.05 -14.65
C ASN A 195 0.54 1.98 -15.83
N HIS A 196 1.14 3.15 -15.57
CA HIS A 196 1.53 4.08 -16.63
C HIS A 196 2.85 3.73 -17.32
N GLY A 197 3.81 3.15 -16.60
CA GLY A 197 5.13 2.85 -17.13
C GLY A 197 5.21 1.54 -17.93
N VAL A 198 4.28 0.61 -17.70
CA VAL A 198 4.35 -0.76 -18.26
C VAL A 198 3.05 -1.15 -18.94
N PHE A 199 1.95 -1.17 -18.19
CA PHE A 199 0.70 -1.75 -18.66
C PHE A 199 -0.02 -0.89 -19.70
N SER A 200 -0.02 0.43 -19.52
CA SER A 200 -0.70 1.33 -20.44
C SER A 200 -0.12 1.27 -21.87
N PRO A 201 1.21 1.37 -22.10
CA PRO A 201 1.79 1.23 -23.43
C PRO A 201 1.48 -0.11 -24.10
N ILE A 202 1.62 -1.23 -23.36
CA ILE A 202 1.35 -2.58 -23.88
C ILE A 202 -0.14 -2.72 -24.22
N GLY A 203 -1.03 -2.24 -23.34
CA GLY A 203 -2.46 -2.33 -23.53
C GLY A 203 -2.95 -1.51 -24.72
N ILE A 204 -2.42 -0.30 -24.93
CA ILE A 204 -2.77 0.53 -26.10
C ILE A 204 -2.39 -0.17 -27.40
N GLN A 205 -1.18 -0.72 -27.49
CA GLN A 205 -0.74 -1.47 -28.67
C GLN A 205 -1.64 -2.69 -28.94
N GLN A 206 -2.06 -3.40 -27.88
CA GLN A 206 -2.96 -4.55 -28.00
C GLN A 206 -4.38 -4.13 -28.41
N VAL A 207 -4.90 -3.00 -27.91
CA VAL A 207 -6.21 -2.47 -28.33
C VAL A 207 -6.21 -2.08 -29.80
N GLU A 208 -5.14 -1.46 -30.30
CA GLU A 208 -5.03 -1.12 -31.72
C GLU A 208 -5.10 -2.36 -32.63
N GLN A 209 -4.58 -3.50 -32.18
CA GLN A 209 -4.53 -4.74 -32.96
C GLN A 209 -5.75 -5.66 -32.74
N TYR A 210 -6.20 -5.79 -31.50
CA TYR A 210 -7.18 -6.79 -31.05
C TYR A 210 -8.47 -6.17 -30.50
N GLY A 211 -8.56 -4.84 -30.41
CA GLY A 211 -9.73 -4.11 -29.93
C GLY A 211 -9.90 -4.07 -28.42
N GLN A 212 -9.09 -4.82 -27.66
CA GLN A 212 -9.13 -4.88 -26.20
C GLN A 212 -7.79 -5.39 -25.65
N SER A 213 -7.57 -5.17 -24.35
CA SER A 213 -6.44 -5.74 -23.62
C SER A 213 -6.81 -6.10 -22.18
N LEU A 214 -6.51 -7.33 -21.78
CA LEU A 214 -6.64 -7.76 -20.38
C LEU A 214 -5.61 -7.09 -19.47
N VAL A 215 -4.52 -6.56 -20.03
CA VAL A 215 -3.40 -5.96 -19.28
C VAL A 215 -3.87 -4.77 -18.44
N PHE A 216 -4.88 -4.03 -18.93
CA PHE A 216 -5.50 -2.95 -18.17
C PHE A 216 -6.17 -3.41 -16.87
N LEU A 217 -6.58 -4.67 -16.76
CA LEU A 217 -7.22 -5.25 -15.57
C LEU A 217 -6.24 -5.91 -14.61
N ILE A 218 -4.97 -6.10 -14.98
CA ILE A 218 -3.98 -6.72 -14.08
C ILE A 218 -3.79 -5.86 -12.83
N GLU A 219 -3.74 -4.54 -12.99
CA GLU A 219 -3.63 -3.61 -11.86
C GLU A 219 -5.01 -3.14 -11.39
N SER A 220 -5.92 -2.79 -12.31
CA SER A 220 -7.18 -2.11 -11.96
C SER A 220 -8.28 -3.01 -11.41
N ASN A 221 -8.16 -4.34 -11.51
CA ASN A 221 -9.19 -5.26 -11.00
C ASN A 221 -9.40 -5.07 -9.48
N PRO A 222 -10.61 -4.64 -9.03
CA PRO A 222 -10.86 -4.36 -7.63
C PRO A 222 -11.09 -5.64 -6.82
N GLY A 223 -11.26 -6.79 -7.45
CA GLY A 223 -11.65 -8.04 -6.80
C GLY A 223 -10.69 -8.50 -5.68
N PRO A 224 -9.36 -8.58 -5.91
CA PRO A 224 -8.43 -9.01 -4.86
C PRO A 224 -8.51 -8.14 -3.60
N GLY A 225 -8.52 -6.81 -3.76
CA GLY A 225 -8.64 -5.86 -2.64
C GLY A 225 -9.99 -5.94 -1.94
N LEU A 226 -11.08 -6.07 -2.70
CA LEU A 226 -12.43 -6.23 -2.14
C LEU A 226 -12.52 -7.50 -1.29
N GLY A 227 -11.95 -8.62 -1.76
CA GLY A 227 -11.93 -9.88 -1.01
C GLY A 227 -11.26 -9.74 0.36
N VAL A 228 -10.13 -9.02 0.43
CA VAL A 228 -9.45 -8.72 1.70
C VAL A 228 -10.35 -7.90 2.62
N LEU A 229 -10.96 -6.82 2.12
CA LEU A 229 -11.80 -5.94 2.92
C LEU A 229 -13.06 -6.65 3.44
N LEU A 230 -13.71 -7.45 2.61
CA LEU A 230 -14.84 -8.30 3.02
C LEU A 230 -14.43 -9.31 4.10
N ALA A 231 -13.22 -9.88 4.01
CA ALA A 231 -12.70 -10.78 5.04
C ALA A 231 -12.46 -10.03 6.36
N TYR A 232 -12.02 -8.78 6.33
CA TYR A 232 -11.94 -7.92 7.53
C TYR A 232 -13.32 -7.54 8.08
N MET A 233 -14.31 -7.31 7.22
CA MET A 233 -15.69 -7.05 7.67
C MET A 233 -16.28 -8.26 8.39
N ALA A 234 -16.06 -9.47 7.86
CA ALA A 234 -16.58 -10.69 8.47
C ALA A 234 -15.77 -11.13 9.71
N PHE A 235 -14.44 -11.19 9.58
CA PHE A 235 -13.55 -11.85 10.54
C PHE A 235 -12.52 -10.91 11.19
N GLY A 236 -12.47 -9.63 10.85
CA GLY A 236 -11.58 -8.66 11.50
C GLY A 236 -11.98 -8.37 12.95
N LYS A 237 -11.15 -7.60 13.66
CA LYS A 237 -11.39 -7.18 15.05
C LYS A 237 -11.11 -5.69 15.25
N GLY A 238 -11.72 -5.12 16.29
CA GLY A 238 -11.49 -3.73 16.72
C GLY A 238 -11.77 -2.71 15.61
N SER A 239 -10.90 -1.70 15.51
CA SER A 239 -11.02 -0.60 14.55
C SER A 239 -10.99 -1.06 13.09
N THR A 240 -10.20 -2.09 12.76
CA THR A 240 -10.10 -2.60 11.38
C THR A 240 -11.42 -3.16 10.86
N LYS A 241 -12.22 -3.85 11.69
CA LYS A 241 -13.55 -4.32 11.31
C LYS A 241 -14.53 -3.16 11.10
N GLN A 242 -14.47 -2.15 11.95
CA GLN A 242 -15.35 -0.99 11.90
C GLN A 242 -15.13 -0.15 10.64
N THR A 243 -13.88 0.02 10.21
CA THR A 243 -13.53 0.85 9.05
C THR A 243 -13.59 0.09 7.71
N ALA A 244 -13.49 -1.25 7.72
CA ALA A 244 -13.45 -2.06 6.50
C ALA A 244 -14.70 -1.92 5.61
N GLY A 245 -15.87 -1.68 6.20
CA GLY A 245 -17.10 -1.44 5.44
C GLY A 245 -17.04 -0.18 4.57
N GLY A 246 -16.66 0.95 5.17
CA GLY A 246 -16.45 2.20 4.43
C GLY A 246 -15.34 2.08 3.38
N ALA A 247 -14.23 1.45 3.75
CA ALA A 247 -13.14 1.16 2.82
C ALA A 247 -13.58 0.31 1.62
N SER A 248 -14.48 -0.66 1.82
CA SER A 248 -14.98 -1.53 0.73
C SER A 248 -15.78 -0.74 -0.30
N ILE A 249 -16.61 0.20 0.17
CA ILE A 249 -17.41 1.06 -0.70
C ILE A 249 -16.51 1.98 -1.53
N ILE A 250 -15.57 2.65 -0.85
CA ILE A 250 -14.59 3.56 -1.47
C ILE A 250 -13.73 2.81 -2.50
N HIS A 251 -13.26 1.62 -2.15
CA HIS A 251 -12.44 0.78 -3.02
C HIS A 251 -13.22 0.33 -4.26
N PHE A 252 -14.35 -0.34 -4.06
CA PHE A 252 -15.05 -1.03 -5.14
C PHE A 252 -15.81 -0.07 -6.07
N PHE A 253 -16.54 0.89 -5.47
CA PHE A 253 -17.36 1.82 -6.23
C PHE A 253 -16.64 3.14 -6.52
N GLY A 254 -15.75 3.58 -5.64
CA GLY A 254 -14.91 4.76 -5.88
C GLY A 254 -13.67 4.46 -6.73
N GLY A 255 -13.24 3.20 -6.82
CA GLY A 255 -12.06 2.80 -7.59
C GLY A 255 -10.74 3.21 -6.97
N ILE A 256 -10.76 3.48 -5.66
CA ILE A 256 -9.62 4.01 -4.90
C ILE A 256 -8.93 2.84 -4.20
N GLN A 257 -7.89 2.30 -4.83
CA GLN A 257 -7.25 1.06 -4.39
C GLN A 257 -6.39 1.26 -3.13
N GLU A 258 -5.81 2.44 -2.99
CA GLU A 258 -4.91 2.79 -1.89
C GLU A 258 -5.59 2.67 -0.51
N ILE A 259 -6.94 2.68 -0.45
CA ILE A 259 -7.69 2.57 0.80
C ILE A 259 -7.55 1.20 1.48
N TYR A 260 -7.29 0.13 0.72
CA TYR A 260 -7.13 -1.22 1.29
C TYR A 260 -5.68 -1.56 1.65
N PHE A 261 -4.70 -0.82 1.11
CA PHE A 261 -3.28 -1.13 1.32
C PHE A 261 -2.88 -1.10 2.81
N PRO A 262 -3.36 -0.16 3.65
CA PRO A 262 -3.10 -0.19 5.09
C PRO A 262 -3.49 -1.50 5.77
N TYR A 263 -4.61 -2.11 5.38
CA TYR A 263 -5.08 -3.37 5.95
C TYR A 263 -4.12 -4.52 5.66
N VAL A 264 -3.54 -4.52 4.46
CA VAL A 264 -2.56 -5.54 4.04
C VAL A 264 -1.20 -5.30 4.69
N LEU A 265 -0.77 -4.04 4.82
CA LEU A 265 0.46 -3.69 5.53
C LEU A 265 0.41 -4.08 7.02
N MET A 266 -0.76 -4.00 7.65
CA MET A 266 -0.96 -4.49 9.02
C MET A 266 -0.74 -5.99 9.15
N LYS A 267 -1.11 -6.75 8.12
CA LYS A 267 -0.96 -8.20 8.08
C LYS A 267 -0.34 -8.63 6.75
N PRO A 268 1.00 -8.52 6.58
CA PRO A 268 1.66 -8.74 5.29
C PRO A 268 1.42 -10.12 4.67
N ARG A 269 1.01 -11.12 5.46
CA ARG A 269 0.59 -12.43 4.94
C ARG A 269 -0.60 -12.35 3.99
N LEU A 270 -1.44 -11.33 4.10
CA LEU A 270 -2.56 -11.10 3.18
C LEU A 270 -2.11 -10.81 1.74
N ILE A 271 -0.83 -10.47 1.51
CA ILE A 271 -0.26 -10.39 0.16
C ILE A 271 -0.44 -11.73 -0.58
N PHE A 272 -0.34 -12.88 0.09
CA PHE A 272 -0.59 -14.18 -0.55
C PHE A 272 -2.05 -14.34 -1.01
N ALA A 273 -3.00 -13.77 -0.28
CA ALA A 273 -4.41 -13.78 -0.67
C ALA A 273 -4.66 -12.88 -1.89
N LEU A 274 -4.01 -11.72 -1.95
CA LEU A 274 -4.04 -10.85 -3.12
C LEU A 274 -3.44 -11.53 -4.35
N ILE A 275 -2.27 -12.15 -4.22
CA ILE A 275 -1.63 -12.91 -5.31
C ILE A 275 -2.58 -14.00 -5.81
N ALA A 276 -3.14 -14.82 -4.92
CA ALA A 276 -4.06 -15.88 -5.31
C ALA A 276 -5.33 -15.33 -6.01
N GLY A 277 -5.90 -14.25 -5.48
CA GLY A 277 -7.05 -13.56 -6.09
C GLY A 277 -6.71 -12.99 -7.47
N GLY A 278 -5.59 -12.28 -7.59
CA GLY A 278 -5.10 -11.71 -8.85
C GLY A 278 -4.83 -12.79 -9.90
N MET A 279 -4.15 -13.88 -9.52
CA MET A 279 -3.90 -15.03 -10.38
C MET A 279 -5.21 -15.62 -10.92
N ALA A 280 -6.21 -15.82 -10.05
CA ALA A 280 -7.51 -16.35 -10.44
C ALA A 280 -8.26 -15.40 -11.38
N GLY A 281 -8.20 -14.09 -11.12
CA GLY A 281 -8.76 -13.05 -11.97
C GLY A 281 -8.14 -13.02 -13.36
N VAL A 282 -6.81 -12.95 -13.44
CA VAL A 282 -6.07 -12.92 -14.70
C VAL A 282 -6.30 -14.21 -15.49
N THR A 283 -6.30 -15.37 -14.82
CA THR A 283 -6.62 -16.65 -15.48
C THR A 283 -8.02 -16.63 -16.07
N THR A 284 -9.00 -16.08 -15.36
CA THR A 284 -10.37 -15.93 -15.88
C THR A 284 -10.40 -15.04 -17.12
N LEU A 285 -9.66 -13.93 -17.13
CA LEU A 285 -9.59 -13.04 -18.31
C LEU A 285 -8.98 -13.74 -19.52
N VAL A 286 -7.91 -14.52 -19.30
CA VAL A 286 -7.27 -15.31 -20.35
C VAL A 286 -8.23 -16.37 -20.91
N LEU A 287 -8.97 -17.08 -20.05
CA LEU A 287 -9.92 -18.12 -20.49
C LEU A 287 -11.11 -17.57 -21.30
N PHE A 288 -11.55 -16.34 -21.00
CA PHE A 288 -12.68 -15.70 -21.66
C PHE A 288 -12.27 -14.73 -22.78
N ASP A 289 -10.96 -14.61 -23.06
CA ASP A 289 -10.39 -13.59 -23.95
C ASP A 289 -10.99 -12.19 -23.69
N ALA A 290 -11.01 -11.80 -22.43
CA ALA A 290 -11.70 -10.61 -21.95
C ALA A 290 -10.70 -9.53 -21.51
N GLY A 291 -10.95 -8.29 -21.92
CA GLY A 291 -10.14 -7.13 -21.56
C GLY A 291 -10.92 -5.82 -21.62
N LEU A 292 -10.19 -4.70 -21.54
CA LEU A 292 -10.74 -3.35 -21.67
C LEU A 292 -10.21 -2.65 -22.92
N VAL A 293 -10.94 -1.64 -23.39
CA VAL A 293 -10.51 -0.79 -24.52
C VAL A 293 -9.53 0.31 -24.10
N SER A 294 -9.41 0.57 -22.80
CA SER A 294 -8.51 1.59 -22.22
C SER A 294 -8.29 1.30 -20.73
N ALA A 295 -7.30 1.97 -20.14
CA ALA A 295 -7.08 1.94 -18.69
C ALA A 295 -8.26 2.58 -17.95
N ALA A 296 -8.83 1.88 -16.97
CA ALA A 296 -9.87 2.42 -16.10
C ALA A 296 -9.23 3.26 -14.99
N SER A 297 -9.57 4.56 -14.94
CA SER A 297 -9.11 5.49 -13.91
C SER A 297 -10.26 6.40 -13.43
N PRO A 298 -10.64 6.35 -12.14
CA PRO A 298 -10.21 5.37 -11.13
C PRO A 298 -10.61 3.93 -11.48
N GLY A 299 -10.02 2.94 -10.80
CA GLY A 299 -10.31 1.51 -11.01
C GLY A 299 -11.67 1.06 -10.45
N SER A 300 -12.72 1.87 -10.58
CA SER A 300 -14.04 1.57 -10.04
C SER A 300 -14.74 0.52 -10.88
N ILE A 301 -15.66 -0.23 -10.28
CA ILE A 301 -16.50 -1.17 -11.03
C ILE A 301 -17.24 -0.46 -12.18
N PHE A 302 -17.69 0.78 -11.99
CA PHE A 302 -18.36 1.55 -13.02
C PHE A 302 -17.44 1.90 -14.19
N ALA A 303 -16.23 2.41 -13.90
CA ALA A 303 -15.25 2.72 -14.94
C ALA A 303 -14.84 1.47 -15.72
N ILE A 304 -14.62 0.36 -15.02
CA ILE A 304 -14.26 -0.92 -15.63
C ILE A 304 -15.38 -1.42 -16.55
N LEU A 305 -16.64 -1.41 -16.11
CA LEU A 305 -17.75 -1.88 -16.93
C LEU A 305 -18.02 -0.99 -18.15
N VAL A 306 -17.76 0.32 -18.06
CA VAL A 306 -17.86 1.24 -19.21
C VAL A 306 -16.75 0.98 -20.23
N MET A 307 -15.53 0.66 -19.77
CA MET A 307 -14.38 0.38 -20.63
C MET A 307 -14.35 -1.06 -21.15
N ALA A 308 -15.24 -1.94 -20.69
CA ALA A 308 -15.35 -3.31 -21.15
C ALA A 308 -16.19 -3.39 -22.44
N PRO A 309 -15.67 -3.98 -23.53
CA PRO A 309 -16.48 -4.32 -24.69
C PRO A 309 -17.63 -5.26 -24.31
N LYS A 310 -18.73 -5.21 -25.07
CA LYS A 310 -19.90 -6.08 -24.82
C LYS A 310 -19.55 -7.58 -24.84
N SER A 311 -18.63 -7.98 -25.72
CA SER A 311 -18.12 -9.37 -25.81
C SER A 311 -17.39 -9.82 -24.54
N SER A 312 -16.76 -8.88 -23.84
CA SER A 312 -15.82 -9.15 -22.75
C SER A 312 -16.45 -8.96 -21.37
N MET A 313 -17.63 -8.33 -21.31
CA MET A 313 -18.36 -8.00 -20.09
C MET A 313 -18.52 -9.20 -19.14
N LEU A 314 -18.86 -10.38 -19.68
CA LEU A 314 -19.02 -11.59 -18.87
C LEU A 314 -17.68 -12.03 -18.26
N GLY A 315 -16.61 -12.06 -19.06
CA GLY A 315 -15.28 -12.43 -18.59
C GLY A 315 -14.72 -11.45 -17.56
N VAL A 316 -14.94 -10.15 -17.76
CA VAL A 316 -14.57 -9.10 -16.80
C VAL A 316 -15.35 -9.24 -15.49
N ALA A 317 -16.67 -9.41 -15.55
CA ALA A 317 -17.50 -9.59 -14.35
C ALA A 317 -17.11 -10.86 -13.56
N LEU A 318 -16.88 -11.98 -14.27
CA LEU A 318 -16.41 -13.22 -13.66
C LEU A 318 -15.02 -13.07 -13.06
N SER A 319 -14.11 -12.37 -13.74
CA SER A 319 -12.76 -12.10 -13.23
C SER A 319 -12.81 -11.38 -11.89
N ILE A 320 -13.62 -10.31 -11.78
CA ILE A 320 -13.78 -9.55 -10.54
C ILE A 320 -14.41 -10.42 -9.44
N ALA A 321 -15.48 -11.17 -9.76
CA ALA A 321 -16.17 -12.02 -8.80
C ALA A 321 -15.27 -13.16 -8.27
N ILE A 322 -14.57 -13.86 -9.16
CA ILE A 322 -13.65 -14.96 -8.82
C ILE A 322 -12.46 -14.43 -8.02
N SER A 323 -11.87 -13.30 -8.44
CA SER A 323 -10.78 -12.67 -7.68
C SER A 323 -11.20 -12.30 -6.27
N THR A 324 -12.41 -11.74 -6.12
CA THR A 324 -13.01 -11.41 -4.83
C THR A 324 -13.18 -12.65 -3.97
N LEU A 325 -13.77 -13.70 -4.53
CA LEU A 325 -14.04 -14.94 -3.82
C LEU A 325 -12.75 -15.62 -3.34
N VAL A 326 -11.76 -15.79 -4.23
CA VAL A 326 -10.48 -16.43 -3.90
C VAL A 326 -9.73 -15.61 -2.84
N SER A 327 -9.61 -14.30 -3.04
CA SER A 327 -8.95 -13.42 -2.07
C SER A 327 -9.68 -13.41 -0.72
N PHE A 328 -11.02 -13.41 -0.71
CA PHE A 328 -11.83 -13.48 0.51
C PHE A 328 -11.60 -14.79 1.26
N LEU A 329 -11.63 -15.94 0.56
CA LEU A 329 -11.42 -17.25 1.19
C LEU A 329 -10.01 -17.36 1.77
N CYS A 330 -8.98 -17.00 1.01
CA CYS A 330 -7.59 -17.00 1.48
C CYS A 330 -7.40 -16.05 2.67
N SER A 331 -7.93 -14.83 2.59
CA SER A 331 -7.85 -13.83 3.66
C SER A 331 -8.59 -14.31 4.91
N SER A 332 -9.77 -14.91 4.76
CA SER A 332 -10.56 -15.45 5.87
C SER A 332 -9.81 -16.55 6.62
N LEU A 333 -9.12 -17.44 5.90
CA LEU A 333 -8.26 -18.46 6.51
C LEU A 333 -7.11 -17.83 7.28
N ILE A 334 -6.38 -16.90 6.67
CA ILE A 334 -5.24 -16.20 7.31
C ILE A 334 -5.69 -15.47 8.58
N LEU A 335 -6.80 -14.72 8.50
CA LEU A 335 -7.32 -13.96 9.62
C LEU A 335 -7.80 -14.86 10.76
N LYS A 336 -8.42 -16.01 10.47
CA LYS A 336 -8.88 -16.96 11.50
C LYS A 336 -7.73 -17.70 12.18
N THR A 337 -6.75 -18.21 11.43
CA THR A 337 -5.65 -19.00 12.00
C THR A 337 -4.76 -18.18 12.92
N GLU A 338 -4.58 -16.89 12.63
CA GLU A 338 -3.79 -16.01 13.51
C GLU A 338 -4.52 -15.64 14.79
N GLN A 339 -5.86 -15.56 14.78
CA GLN A 339 -6.64 -15.30 15.99
C GLN A 339 -6.47 -16.41 17.03
N SER A 340 -6.40 -17.67 16.58
CA SER A 340 -6.09 -18.82 17.43
C SER A 340 -4.71 -18.66 18.06
N THR A 341 -3.74 -18.15 17.30
CA THR A 341 -2.36 -17.99 17.77
C THR A 341 -2.20 -16.86 18.80
N GLU A 342 -2.92 -15.74 18.62
CA GLU A 342 -2.91 -14.61 19.57
C GLU A 342 -3.64 -14.96 20.88
N ALA A 343 -4.81 -15.62 20.79
CA ALA A 343 -5.56 -16.06 21.97
C ALA A 343 -4.80 -17.11 22.79
N GLU A 344 -4.13 -18.06 22.13
CA GLU A 344 -3.27 -19.06 22.79
C GLU A 344 -2.03 -18.42 23.45
N GLN A 345 -1.50 -17.33 22.88
CA GLN A 345 -0.39 -16.58 23.48
C GLN A 345 -0.85 -15.82 24.72
N GLU A 346 -1.99 -15.11 24.67
CA GLU A 346 -2.55 -14.42 25.84
C GLU A 346 -2.93 -15.39 26.98
N GLU A 347 -3.53 -16.55 26.67
CA GLU A 347 -3.78 -17.59 27.67
C GLU A 347 -2.49 -18.19 28.23
N GLY A 348 -1.45 -18.37 27.43
CA GLY A 348 -0.14 -18.83 27.90
C GLY A 348 0.55 -17.86 28.87
N TYR A 349 0.36 -16.55 28.66
CA TYR A 349 0.84 -15.51 29.58
C TYR A 349 0.02 -15.44 30.87
N LEU A 350 -1.31 -15.62 30.80
CA LEU A 350 -2.20 -15.59 31.96
C LEU A 350 -2.15 -16.87 32.81
N THR A 351 -1.83 -18.02 32.21
CA THR A 351 -1.74 -19.32 32.91
C THR A 351 -0.32 -19.69 33.33
N GLY A 352 0.68 -18.84 33.05
CA GLY A 352 2.05 -19.01 33.52
C GLY A 352 2.77 -20.26 33.00
N ARG A 353 2.30 -20.89 31.92
CA ARG A 353 2.94 -22.09 31.34
C ARG A 353 3.75 -21.72 30.10
N PRO A 354 5.08 -21.50 30.20
CA PRO A 354 5.92 -21.41 29.03
C PRO A 354 5.93 -22.76 28.29
N ARG A 355 5.65 -22.72 26.99
CA ARG A 355 5.67 -23.88 26.09
C ARG A 355 7.12 -24.27 25.74
N PHE A 356 7.87 -24.70 26.74
CA PHE A 356 9.13 -25.43 26.58
C PHE A 356 9.20 -26.51 27.66
N SER A 357 8.42 -27.58 27.51
CA SER A 357 8.84 -28.85 28.08
C SER A 357 9.74 -29.53 27.05
N ASN A 358 11.02 -29.64 27.42
CA ASN A 358 12.00 -30.46 26.72
C ASN A 358 11.42 -31.87 26.52
N ARG A 359 11.31 -32.30 25.26
CA ARG A 359 11.37 -33.73 24.94
C ARG A 359 12.83 -34.11 24.86
N THR A 360 13.39 -34.49 26.00
CA THR A 360 14.58 -35.32 26.13
C THR A 360 14.35 -36.23 27.34
N SER A 361 14.63 -37.53 27.15
CA SER A 361 14.51 -38.69 28.07
C SER A 361 13.08 -39.00 28.53
N ASP A 362 12.48 -40.16 28.27
CA ASP A 362 13.04 -41.52 28.07
C ASP A 362 12.64 -42.21 26.76
#